data_AF-A0A949EUU1-F1
#
_entry.id   AF-A0A949EUU1-F1
#
_cell.length_a   1.000
_cell.length_b   1.000
_cell.length_c   1.000
_cell.angle_alpha   90.00
_cell.angle_beta   90.00
_cell.angle_gamma   90.00
#
_symmetry.space_group_name_H-M   'P 1'
#
loop_
_entity.id
_entity.type
_entity.pdbx_description
1 polymer ?
#
loop_
_entity_poly.entity_id
_entity_poly.type
_entity_poly.pdbx_seq_one_letter_code
_entity_poly.pdbx_strand_id
1 'polypeptide(L)' 'ELPYRTIQLYTFEGDVVIDPFVGAGTTCIAALKTNRKYIAYDIDKNYCDLSERRVEQFLQEQITLFSQK' A
#
# COMPACT_ATOMS: atom_id res chain seq x y z
N GLU A 1 10.58 4.43 -0.88
CA GLU A 1 11.77 3.61 -1.18
C GLU A 1 12.03 2.52 -0.13
N LEU A 2 12.16 2.85 1.17
CA LEU A 2 12.51 1.85 2.20
C LEU A 2 11.49 0.69 2.35
N PRO A 3 10.16 0.91 2.46
CA PRO A 3 9.22 -0.21 2.60
C PRO A 3 9.21 -1.12 1.37
N TYR A 4 9.32 -0.55 0.18
CA TYR A 4 9.35 -1.29 -1.09
C TYR A 4 10.50 -2.30 -1.12
N ARG A 5 11.73 -1.86 -0.81
CA ARG A 5 12.90 -2.76 -0.77
C ARG A 5 12.78 -3.82 0.30
N THR A 6 12.28 -3.46 1.49
CA THR A 6 12.12 -4.40 2.60
C THR A 6 11.13 -5.51 2.23
N ILE A 7 9.99 -5.15 1.62
CA ILE A 7 8.99 -6.13 1.17
C ILE A 7 9.59 -7.06 0.11
N GLN A 8 10.32 -6.55 -0.87
CA GLN A 8 10.96 -7.38 -1.90
C GLN A 8 11.99 -8.36 -1.35
N LEU A 9 12.76 -7.96 -0.33
CA LEU A 9 13.84 -8.78 0.23
C LEU A 9 13.35 -9.85 1.21
N TYR A 10 12.24 -9.60 1.91
CA TYR A 10 11.81 -10.42 3.04
C TYR A 10 10.45 -11.10 2.86
N THR A 11 9.80 -10.96 1.70
CA THR A 11 8.50 -11.60 1.42
C THR A 11 8.46 -12.17 0.01
N PHE A 12 7.57 -13.13 -0.22
CA PHE A 12 7.24 -13.63 -1.55
C PHE A 12 6.03 -12.88 -2.12
N GLU A 13 5.86 -12.94 -3.44
CA GLU A 13 4.64 -12.41 -4.07
C GLU A 13 3.40 -13.09 -3.50
N GLY A 14 2.34 -12.31 -3.30
CA GLY A 14 1.09 -12.78 -2.69
C GLY A 14 1.07 -12.83 -1.16
N ASP A 15 2.22 -12.68 -0.49
CA ASP A 15 2.29 -12.60 0.98
C ASP A 15 1.51 -11.39 1.53
N VAL A 16 1.20 -11.45 2.82
CA VAL A 16 0.53 -10.36 3.56
C VAL A 16 1.56 -9.58 4.38
N VAL A 17 1.64 -8.27 4.16
CA VAL A 17 2.45 -7.34 4.96
C VAL A 17 1.59 -6.69 6.03
N ILE A 18 2.04 -6.73 7.29
CA ILE A 18 1.33 -6.09 8.41
C ILE A 18 2.08 -4.83 8.85
N ASP A 19 1.40 -3.69 8.92
CA ASP A 19 1.94 -2.43 9.46
C ASP A 19 1.01 -1.86 10.55
N PRO A 20 1.36 -2.02 11.84
CA PRO A 20 0.54 -1.55 12.96
C PRO A 20 0.71 -0.06 13.29
N PHE A 21 1.49 0.70 12.51
CA PHE A 21 1.72 2.14 12.66
C PHE A 21 1.76 2.81 11.29
N VAL A 22 0.70 2.57 10.50
CA VAL A 22 0.71 2.82 9.06
C VAL A 22 0.95 4.30 8.68
N GLY A 23 0.59 5.23 9.57
CA GLY A 23 0.73 6.66 9.35
C GLY A 23 0.16 7.07 8.00
N ALA A 24 1.02 7.59 7.12
CA ALA A 24 0.58 8.08 5.82
C ALA A 24 0.27 6.97 4.78
N GLY A 25 0.38 5.66 5.06
CA GLY A 25 0.03 4.62 4.08
C GLY A 25 1.15 4.18 3.12
N THR A 26 2.40 4.58 3.38
CA THR A 26 3.51 4.27 2.47
C THR A 26 3.77 2.76 2.34
N THR A 27 3.60 1.99 3.41
CA THR A 27 3.74 0.53 3.42
C THR A 27 2.67 -0.16 2.57
N CYS A 28 1.41 0.31 2.63
CA CYS A 28 0.30 -0.22 1.83
C CYS A 28 0.58 -0.08 0.33
N ILE A 29 0.98 1.12 -0.11
CA ILE A 29 1.31 1.36 -1.52
C ILE A 29 2.52 0.52 -1.95
N ALA A 30 3.53 0.38 -1.08
CA ALA A 30 4.68 -0.46 -1.37
C ALA A 30 4.29 -1.94 -1.55
N ALA A 31 3.45 -2.48 -0.66
CA ALA A 31 2.92 -3.84 -0.76
C ALA A 31 2.19 -4.05 -2.10
N LEU A 32 1.28 -3.15 -2.44
CA LEU A 32 0.54 -3.18 -3.72
C LEU A 32 1.47 -3.13 -4.94
N LYS A 33 2.46 -2.22 -4.95
CA LYS A 33 3.47 -2.12 -6.03
C LYS A 33 4.28 -3.39 -6.22
N THR A 34 4.44 -4.17 -5.16
CA THR A 34 5.16 -5.43 -5.17
C THR A 34 4.23 -6.64 -5.30
N ASN A 35 2.95 -6.49 -5.63
CA ASN A 35 2.03 -7.63 -5.73
C ASN A 35 1.90 -8.44 -4.41
N ARG A 36 1.91 -7.74 -3.28
CA ARG A 36 1.62 -8.27 -1.93
C ARG A 36 0.29 -7.71 -1.43
N LYS A 37 -0.35 -8.46 -0.54
CA LYS A 37 -1.50 -7.99 0.25
C LYS A 37 -0.99 -7.22 1.46
N TYR A 38 -1.86 -6.44 2.10
CA TYR A 38 -1.51 -5.76 3.34
C TYR A 38 -2.66 -5.75 4.34
N ILE A 39 -2.31 -5.64 5.62
CA ILE A 39 -3.20 -5.27 6.72
C ILE A 39 -2.49 -4.15 7.46
N ALA A 40 -3.16 -3.02 7.68
CA ALA A 40 -2.52 -1.89 8.31
C ALA A 40 -3.51 -1.09 9.14
N TYR A 41 -3.04 -0.53 10.25
CA TYR A 41 -3.86 0.31 11.13
C TYR A 41 -3.02 1.38 11.81
N ASP A 42 -3.69 2.44 12.24
CA ASP A 42 -3.15 3.51 13.07
C ASP A 42 -4.15 3.82 14.18
N ILE A 43 -3.67 4.41 15.27
CA ILE A 43 -4.55 4.89 16.36
C ILE A 43 -5.21 6.22 15.99
N ASP A 44 -4.57 7.02 15.13
CA ASP A 44 -5.13 8.28 14.67
C ASP A 44 -6.00 8.06 13.44
N LYS A 45 -7.29 8.34 13.57
CA LYS A 45 -8.26 8.24 12.48
C LYS A 45 -7.84 9.09 11.27
N ASN A 46 -7.19 10.24 11.47
CA ASN A 46 -6.75 11.07 10.36
C ASN A 46 -5.69 10.37 9.50
N TYR A 47 -4.82 9.56 10.11
CA TYR A 47 -3.84 8.75 9.37
C TYR A 47 -4.51 7.60 8.63
N CYS A 48 -5.50 6.94 9.25
CA CYS A 48 -6.31 5.93 8.56
C CYS A 48 -7.00 6.52 7.31
N ASP A 49 -7.70 7.65 7.46
CA ASP A 49 -8.42 8.32 6.37
C ASP A 49 -7.47 8.84 5.28
N LEU A 50 -6.24 9.26 5.64
CA LEU A 50 -5.21 9.68 4.69
C LEU A 50 -4.64 8.48 3.92
N SER A 51 -4.31 7.40 4.64
CA SER A 51 -3.78 6.16 4.06
C SER A 51 -4.77 5.56 3.07
N GLU A 52 -6.05 5.48 3.44
CA GLU A 52 -7.13 4.97 2.58
C GLU A 52 -7.24 5.77 1.27
N ARG A 53 -7.37 7.11 1.37
CA ARG A 53 -7.41 7.99 0.19
C ARG A 53 -6.21 7.80 -0.75
N ARG A 54 -5.01 7.66 -0.19
CA ARG A 54 -3.78 7.46 -0.99
C ARG A 54 -3.76 6.09 -1.67
N VAL A 55 -4.27 5.05 -1.03
CA VAL A 55 -4.42 3.72 -1.63
C VAL A 55 -5.43 3.76 -2.77
N GLU A 56 -6.60 4.36 -2.55
CA GLU A 56 -7.64 4.50 -3.58
C GLU A 56 -7.12 5.22 -4.82
N GLN A 57 -6.45 6.36 -4.62
CA GLN A 57 -5.83 7.10 -5.71
C GLN A 57 -4.83 6.23 -6.50
N PHE A 58 -3.96 5.51 -5.79
CA PHE A 58 -2.97 4.63 -6.43
C PHE A 58 -3.64 3.52 -7.28
N LEU A 59 -4.74 2.94 -6.80
CA LEU A 59 -5.48 1.92 -7.54
C LEU A 59 -6.21 2.50 -8.76
N GLN A 60 -6.79 3.70 -8.64
CA GLN A 60 -7.45 4.39 -9.76
C GLN A 60 -6.46 4.72 -10.89
N GLU A 61 -5.26 5.23 -10.54
CA GLU A 61 -4.21 5.54 -11.51
C GLU A 61 -3.81 4.31 -12.34
N GLN A 62 -3.76 3.12 -11.73
CA GLN A 62 -3.47 1.87 -12.46
C GLN A 62 -4.59 1.45 -13.42
N ILE A 63 -5.85 1.67 -13.05
CA ILE A 63 -7.01 1.31 -13.89
C ILE A 63 -7.06 2.22 -15.13
N THR A 64 -6.85 3.52 -14.94
CA THR A 64 -6.96 4.50 -16.04
C THR A 64 -5.95 4.29 -17.16
N LEU A 65 -4.81 3.67 -16.88
CA LEU A 65 -3.76 3.42 -17.88
C LEU A 65 -4.21 2.47 -19.01
N PHE A 66 -5.16 1.58 -18.73
CA PHE A 66 -5.65 0.59 -19.70
C PHE A 66 -7.10 0.85 -20.18
N SER A 67 -7.79 1.82 -19.58
CA SER A 67 -9.18 2.15 -19.94
C SER A 67 -9.31 3.25 -21.01
N GLN A 68 -8.20 3.77 -21.55
CA GLN A 68 -8.21 4.78 -22.63
C GLN A 68 -8.07 4.18 -24.05
N LYS A 69 -8.44 2.91 -24.26
CA LYS A 69 -8.56 2.31 -25.60
C LYS A 69 -9.99 2.30 -26.09
#